data_AF-A0A504LLM7-F1
#
_entry.id   AF-A0A504LLM7-F1
#
_cell.length_a   1.000
_cell.length_b   1.000
_cell.length_c   1.000
_cell.angle_alpha   90.00
_cell.angle_beta   90.00
_cell.angle_gamma   90.00
#
_symmetry.space_group_name_H-M   'P 1'
#
loop_
_entity.id
_entity.type
_entity.pdbx_description
1 polymer ?
#
loop_
_entity_poly.entity_id
_entity_poly.type
_entity_poly.pdbx_seq_one_letter_code
_entity_poly.pdbx_strand_id
1 'polypeptide(L)' 'TDGLRARMVSGEIVHLRPSGNAPEFRCYAEAASHDRASEIVAIALERARDAGLSDERKIVE' A
#
# COMPACT_ATOMS: atom_id res chain seq x y z
N THR A 1 -16.43 -1.89 -1.08
CA THR A 1 -15.70 -1.92 0.22
C THR A 1 -14.57 -0.91 0.16
N ASP A 2 -14.25 -0.23 1.26
CA ASP A 2 -13.27 0.85 1.31
C ASP A 2 -11.82 0.34 1.50
N GLY A 3 -11.42 -0.70 0.76
CA GLY A 3 -10.06 -1.25 0.82
C GLY A 3 -9.62 -1.80 2.18
N LEU A 4 -8.29 -1.85 2.40
CA LEU A 4 -7.60 -2.31 3.60
C LEU A 4 -7.07 -1.12 4.39
N ARG A 5 -7.50 -0.96 5.64
CA ARG A 5 -6.93 0.01 6.57
C ARG A 5 -6.28 -0.70 7.75
N ALA A 6 -5.01 -0.44 7.99
CA ALA A 6 -4.24 -1.05 9.06
C ALA A 6 -3.62 0.03 9.97
N ARG A 7 -3.57 -0.25 11.27
CA ARG A 7 -2.85 0.55 12.27
C ARG A 7 -1.63 -0.22 12.74
N MET A 8 -0.48 0.42 12.73
CA MET A 8 0.80 -0.13 13.19
C MET A 8 0.92 0.02 14.72
N VAL A 9 1.81 -0.75 15.35
CA VAL A 9 2.10 -0.62 16.80
C VAL A 9 2.59 0.78 17.17
N SER A 10 3.27 1.46 16.24
CA SER A 10 3.69 2.87 16.34
C SER A 10 2.51 3.86 16.41
N GLY A 11 1.28 3.41 16.15
CA GLY A 11 0.09 4.25 16.05
C GLY A 11 -0.17 4.80 14.64
N GLU A 12 0.80 4.68 13.73
CA GLU A 12 0.71 5.08 12.32
C GLU A 12 -0.35 4.26 11.58
N ILE A 13 -0.92 4.84 10.53
CA ILE A 13 -1.97 4.20 9.73
C ILE A 13 -1.53 4.12 8.28
N VAL A 14 -1.85 3.00 7.63
CA VAL A 14 -1.81 2.86 6.18
C VAL A 14 -3.19 2.43 5.68
N HIS A 15 -3.63 3.03 4.58
CA HIS A 15 -4.90 2.70 3.93
C HIS A 15 -4.68 2.48 2.44
N LEU A 16 -4.93 1.26 2.00
CA LEU A 16 -4.76 0.78 0.63
C LEU A 16 -6.13 0.52 0.01
N ARG A 17 -6.41 1.10 -1.16
CA ARG A 17 -7.69 0.86 -1.83
C ARG A 17 -7.58 0.93 -3.35
N PRO A 18 -8.37 0.10 -4.08
CA PRO A 18 -8.64 0.39 -5.47
C PRO A 18 -9.47 1.68 -5.59
N SER A 19 -9.22 2.45 -6.64
CA SER A 19 -10.04 3.58 -7.04
C SER A 19 -11.38 3.09 -7.58
N GLY A 20 -12.48 3.74 -7.19
CA GLY A 20 -13.81 3.48 -7.77
C GLY A 20 -14.05 4.19 -9.10
N ASN A 21 -13.14 5.10 -9.49
CA ASN A 21 -13.34 6.00 -10.63
C ASN A 21 -12.39 5.70 -11.81
N ALA A 22 -11.34 4.91 -11.60
CA ALA A 22 -10.29 4.65 -12.56
C ALA A 22 -9.54 3.35 -12.21
N PRO A 23 -8.82 2.71 -13.16
CA PRO A 23 -7.98 1.54 -12.89
C PRO A 23 -6.69 1.95 -12.16
N GLU A 24 -6.84 2.46 -10.94
CA GLU A 24 -5.75 3.02 -10.14
C GLU A 24 -5.77 2.44 -8.72
N PHE A 25 -4.59 2.32 -8.13
CA PHE A 25 -4.39 1.95 -6.74
C PHE A 25 -4.03 3.17 -5.91
N ARG A 26 -4.70 3.36 -4.77
CA ARG A 26 -4.48 4.49 -3.87
C ARG A 26 -3.88 4.02 -2.55
N CYS A 27 -2.91 4.78 -2.07
CA CYS A 27 -2.27 4.59 -0.77
C CYS A 27 -2.33 5.89 0.02
N TYR A 28 -2.79 5.82 1.26
CA TYR A 28 -2.79 6.92 2.22
C TYR A 28 -2.04 6.49 3.47
N ALA A 29 -1.34 7.44 4.10
CA ALA A 29 -0.70 7.20 5.38
C ALA A 29 -0.95 8.36 6.34
N GLU A 30 -1.06 8.03 7.62
CA GLU A 30 -1.08 9.00 8.71
C GLU A 30 0.09 8.70 9.66
N ALA A 31 0.88 9.73 9.96
CA ALA A 31 2.01 9.66 10.88
C ALA A 31 2.19 11.02 11.59
N ALA A 32 3.09 11.07 12.56
CA ALA A 32 3.37 12.28 13.34
C ALA A 32 4.02 13.41 12.53
N SER A 33 4.59 13.12 11.38
CA SER A 33 5.17 14.11 10.46
C SER A 33 4.82 13.78 9.01
N HIS A 34 4.84 14.81 8.18
CA HIS A 34 4.63 14.67 6.75
C HIS A 34 5.69 13.76 6.10
N ASP A 35 6.96 13.94 6.44
CA ASP A 35 8.06 13.14 5.89
C ASP A 35 7.88 11.66 6.19
N ARG A 36 7.47 11.31 7.42
CA ARG A 36 7.22 9.92 7.80
C ARG A 36 6.02 9.32 7.08
N ALA A 37 4.92 10.08 6.94
CA ALA A 37 3.77 9.63 6.16
C ALA A 37 4.14 9.38 4.68
N SER A 38 4.93 10.27 4.09
CA SER A 38 5.42 10.15 2.72
C SER A 38 6.32 8.92 2.53
N GLU A 39 7.19 8.63 3.50
CA GLU A 39 8.02 7.43 3.51
C GLU A 39 7.16 6.15 3.55
N ILE A 40 6.14 6.10 4.41
CA ILE A 40 5.22 4.95 4.50
C ILE A 40 4.50 4.73 3.17
N VAL A 41 4.02 5.80 2.52
CA VAL A 41 3.37 5.71 1.20
C VAL A 41 4.34 5.15 0.15
N ALA A 42 5.58 5.66 0.10
CA ALA A 42 6.58 5.20 -0.85
C ALA A 42 6.87 3.69 -0.67
N ILE A 43 7.12 3.25 0.56
CA ILE A 43 7.37 1.84 0.88
C ILE A 43 6.15 0.98 0.50
N ALA A 44 4.94 1.39 0.87
CA ALA A 44 3.73 0.62 0.59
C ALA A 44 3.47 0.44 -0.91
N LEU A 45 3.68 1.50 -1.70
CA LEU A 45 3.52 1.44 -3.16
C LEU A 45 4.61 0.61 -3.84
N GLU A 46 5.85 0.68 -3.35
CA GLU A 46 6.94 -0.20 -3.80
C GLU A 46 6.58 -1.67 -3.57
N ARG A 47 6.15 -2.03 -2.35
CA ARG A 47 5.74 -3.41 -2.02
C ARG A 47 4.54 -3.87 -2.84
N ALA A 48 3.56 -3.00 -3.08
CA ALA A 48 2.40 -3.33 -3.91
C ALA A 48 2.81 -3.65 -5.35
N ARG A 49 3.81 -2.94 -5.89
CA ARG A 49 4.36 -3.20 -7.22
C ARG A 49 5.08 -4.56 -7.27
N ASP A 50 5.92 -4.85 -6.28
CA ASP A 50 6.65 -6.13 -6.20
C ASP A 50 5.72 -7.34 -6.03
N ALA A 51 4.64 -7.17 -5.26
CA ALA A 51 3.63 -8.20 -5.07
C ALA A 51 2.92 -8.54 -6.40
N GLY A 52 2.67 -7.54 -7.25
CA GLY A 52 2.08 -7.73 -8.58
C GLY A 52 3.01 -8.42 -9.60
N LEU A 53 4.33 -8.39 -9.38
CA LEU A 53 5.35 -9.00 -10.24
C LEU A 53 5.74 -10.42 -9.79
N SER A 54 5.21 -10.89 -8.67
CA SER A 54 5.60 -12.17 -8.08
C SER A 54 4.78 -13.37 -8.60
N ASP A 55 3.74 -13.12 -9.40
CA ASP A 55 2.82 -14.16 -9.91
C ASP A 55 3.33 -14.88 -11.18
N GLU A 56 4.41 -14.40 -11.81
CA GLU A 56 5.01 -15.06 -13.00
C GLU A 56 6.07 -16.12 -12.66
N ARG A 57 6.42 -16.31 -11.37
CA ARG A 57 7.46 -17.28 -10.92
C ARG A 57 6.90 -18.53 -10.26
N LYS A 58 5.70 -18.98 -10.65
CA LYS A 58 5.07 -20.19 -10.09
C LYS A 58 4.55 -21.20 -11.12
N ILE A 59 5.13 -21.21 -12.33
CA ILE A 59 4.91 -22.29 -13.33
C ILE A 59 6.25 -22.98 -13.61
N VAL A 60 6.72 -23.78 -12.66
CA VAL A 60 7.64 -24.91 -12.89
C VAL A 60 7.66 -25.75 -11.60
N GLU A 61 6.67 -26.64 -11.50
CA GLU A 61 6.80 -28.02 -11.00
C GLU A 61 5.60 -28.84 -11.51
#